data_AF-A0A4P2R642-F1
#
_entry.id   AF-A0A4P2R642-F1
#
_cell.length_a   1.000
_cell.length_b   1.000
_cell.length_c   1.000
_cell.angle_alpha   90.00
_cell.angle_beta   90.00
_cell.angle_gamma   90.00
#
_symmetry.space_group_name_H-M   'P 1'
#
loop_
_entity.id
_entity.type
_entity.pdbx_description
1 polymer ?
#
loop_
_entity_poly.entity_id
_entity_poly.type
_entity_poly.pdbx_seq_one_letter_code
_entity_poly.pdbx_strand_id
1 'polypeptide(L)'
;MEPNHRAPQGNTSADRRPPTQDRRPPTPTADRRPGAEEEPEGVAWKGALAVALVVGGLVVWRACSTPEGAASDAASRPGASAAAPAASDPADPAAAPQPPPPRCAAAGAAPFVVGDAPPPARAPDGAGGGEPEGADDLAPFAVEVGRGTTFSGGFAVGAQREAEGGTVAMVATLSADGAQGKLVRLARSRGDMDPPVVAGAGGAILAAMLEPNAGGRAIKVARIEGEHVTWGAELAEGRDESLALDIAASGERAVIVWDDVTRDGKRSRIMLASADVGTLRSVTSARPVSQPSTDAEMPRVIGRPGGYWLAYVARAEEPARKAAEKPTDGNEDTAAAGETITHQWLEVVPLDESGALTSTPRAVTPKDGHVLAYDLTLAGDDGLLLAFRDDDTPSGSIGGRISAVLARLGGASEPRVLVGGDREQDAPPEAALGVGAGVPALLPGVRGKGDGAAAWLAIANASGPTQLAALTARGELAGGLHAEPALGRGEPIAASPEALLVAHPAGKAMKLGLLRCASTAPSNK
;
A
#
# COMPACT_ATOMS: atom_id res chain seq x y z
N MET A 1 -79.43 1.21 10.80
CA MET A 1 -79.65 -0.08 10.13
C MET A 1 -78.55 -1.00 10.60
N GLU A 2 -78.99 -2.13 11.14
CA GLU A 2 -78.33 -3.02 12.09
C GLU A 2 -77.15 -3.87 11.56
N PRO A 3 -76.41 -4.52 12.49
CA PRO A 3 -75.03 -4.97 12.37
C PRO A 3 -74.89 -6.51 12.40
N ASN A 4 -73.67 -7.04 12.49
CA ASN A 4 -73.33 -8.28 13.23
C ASN A 4 -71.80 -8.42 13.35
N HIS A 5 -71.18 -8.30 14.53
CA HIS A 5 -71.06 -9.28 15.64
C HIS A 5 -70.33 -10.58 15.25
N ARG A 6 -69.11 -10.81 15.78
CA ARG A 6 -68.87 -11.61 17.02
C ARG A 6 -67.38 -11.84 17.30
N ALA A 7 -67.01 -11.68 18.56
CA ALA A 7 -65.89 -12.35 19.22
C ALA A 7 -66.34 -13.72 19.79
N PRO A 8 -65.38 -14.57 20.18
CA PRO A 8 -65.35 -15.10 21.56
C PRO A 8 -63.92 -15.03 22.15
N GLN A 9 -63.68 -14.51 23.35
CA GLN A 9 -63.78 -15.15 24.68
C GLN A 9 -63.13 -16.53 24.83
N GLY A 10 -61.93 -16.54 25.44
CA GLY A 10 -61.61 -17.21 26.71
C GLY A 10 -61.53 -18.74 26.77
N ASN A 11 -60.36 -19.28 27.15
CA ASN A 11 -60.26 -20.12 28.35
C ASN A 11 -58.82 -20.42 28.80
N THR A 12 -58.76 -20.59 30.12
CA THR A 12 -57.65 -20.76 31.05
C THR A 12 -57.09 -22.18 31.18
N SER A 13 -55.88 -22.26 31.74
CA SER A 13 -55.43 -23.23 32.78
C SER A 13 -54.58 -24.47 32.39
N ALA A 14 -53.78 -24.88 33.38
CA ALA A 14 -52.88 -26.03 33.53
C ALA A 14 -51.50 -25.92 32.84
N ASP A 15 -50.40 -25.60 33.54
CA ASP A 15 -49.75 -26.37 34.62
C ASP A 15 -49.32 -27.78 34.17
N ARG A 16 -48.03 -27.95 33.88
CA ARG A 16 -47.32 -29.24 33.85
C ARG A 16 -45.80 -29.05 33.83
N ARG A 17 -45.19 -29.19 35.01
CA ARG A 17 -43.78 -29.54 35.19
C ARG A 17 -43.50 -30.94 34.62
N PRO A 18 -42.35 -31.20 34.00
CA PRO A 18 -41.80 -32.55 33.91
C PRO A 18 -40.95 -32.91 35.15
N PRO A 19 -40.94 -34.19 35.57
CA PRO A 19 -40.35 -34.63 36.82
C PRO A 19 -38.85 -34.93 36.71
N THR A 20 -38.16 -34.62 37.81
CA THR A 20 -36.86 -35.15 38.24
C THR A 20 -36.89 -36.67 38.28
N GLN A 21 -35.93 -37.33 37.64
CA GLN A 21 -35.69 -38.76 37.79
C GLN A 21 -34.29 -39.00 38.38
N ASP A 22 -34.30 -39.25 39.69
CA ASP A 22 -33.25 -39.92 40.45
C ASP A 22 -33.11 -41.37 39.99
N ARG A 23 -31.91 -41.77 39.55
CA ARG A 23 -31.43 -43.16 39.59
C ARG A 23 -29.92 -43.23 39.84
N ARG A 24 -29.57 -43.61 41.07
CA ARG A 24 -28.39 -44.42 41.42
C ARG A 24 -28.82 -45.91 41.50
N PRO A 25 -27.93 -46.90 41.73
CA PRO A 25 -26.60 -47.23 41.17
C PRO A 25 -26.59 -48.70 40.65
N PRO A 26 -25.46 -49.36 40.25
CA PRO A 26 -24.51 -49.96 41.22
C PRO A 26 -23.03 -50.01 40.77
N THR A 27 -22.16 -50.23 41.76
CA THR A 27 -20.70 -50.47 41.72
C THR A 27 -20.37 -51.95 41.39
N PRO A 28 -19.09 -52.39 41.41
CA PRO A 28 -18.03 -52.31 40.41
C PRO A 28 -17.72 -53.67 39.75
N THR A 29 -17.09 -53.68 38.57
CA THR A 29 -16.35 -54.87 38.10
C THR A 29 -15.04 -54.47 37.43
N ALA A 30 -14.03 -55.28 37.72
CA ALA A 30 -12.63 -55.12 37.45
C ALA A 30 -12.25 -55.26 35.96
N ASP A 31 -10.97 -54.95 35.72
CA ASP A 31 -10.14 -55.40 34.61
C ASP A 31 -10.40 -54.82 33.21
N ARG A 32 -9.61 -53.80 32.85
CA ARG A 32 -8.54 -53.95 31.83
C ARG A 32 -7.76 -52.65 31.66
N ARG A 33 -6.48 -52.68 32.02
CA ARG A 33 -5.45 -51.81 31.45
C ARG A 33 -5.26 -52.18 29.97
N PRO A 34 -5.01 -51.18 29.11
CA PRO A 34 -4.03 -51.36 28.05
C PRO A 34 -2.92 -50.31 28.14
N GLY A 35 -1.68 -50.83 28.14
CA GLY A 35 -0.48 -50.31 27.48
C GLY A 35 -0.16 -48.83 27.56
N ALA A 36 0.84 -48.51 28.39
CA ALA A 36 1.79 -47.47 28.03
C ALA A 36 2.55 -47.94 26.77
N GLU A 37 2.43 -47.19 25.68
CA GLU A 37 3.33 -47.32 24.55
C GLU A 37 4.60 -46.53 24.86
N GLU A 38 5.66 -47.29 25.16
CA GLU A 38 7.04 -46.84 25.15
C GLU A 38 7.44 -46.55 23.69
N GLU A 39 7.70 -45.29 23.34
CA GLU A 39 8.42 -44.95 22.12
C GLU A 39 9.93 -45.07 22.35
N PRO A 40 10.67 -45.76 21.46
CA PRO A 40 12.09 -46.02 21.63
C PRO A 40 12.96 -44.81 21.24
N GLU A 41 13.85 -44.43 22.16
CA GLU A 41 15.07 -43.69 21.86
C GLU A 41 15.99 -44.53 20.95
N GLY A 42 16.51 -43.94 19.87
CA GLY A 42 17.41 -44.68 18.98
C GLY A 42 17.93 -43.96 17.72
N VAL A 43 18.80 -42.96 17.92
CA VAL A 43 20.05 -42.68 17.16
C VAL A 43 20.08 -42.89 15.62
N ALA A 44 20.26 -41.78 14.88
CA ALA A 44 21.00 -41.78 13.60
C ALA A 44 21.74 -40.45 13.35
N TRP A 45 22.69 -40.12 14.22
CA TRP A 45 23.65 -39.03 14.05
C TRP A 45 24.78 -39.50 13.11
N LYS A 46 24.58 -39.45 11.78
CA LYS A 46 25.63 -39.72 10.78
C LYS A 46 25.62 -38.79 9.55
N GLY A 47 24.93 -37.65 9.61
CA GLY A 47 24.89 -36.67 8.51
C GLY A 47 25.81 -35.45 8.65
N ALA A 48 26.28 -35.13 9.86
CA ALA A 48 26.91 -33.83 10.14
C ALA A 48 28.44 -33.78 9.86
N LEU A 49 29.11 -34.92 9.65
CA LEU A 49 30.56 -34.94 9.44
C LEU A 49 30.99 -34.81 7.96
N ALA A 50 30.06 -34.97 7.00
CA ALA A 50 30.38 -34.92 5.57
C ALA A 50 30.36 -33.48 4.99
N VAL A 51 29.65 -32.54 5.61
CA VAL A 51 29.56 -31.14 5.15
C VAL A 51 30.75 -30.30 5.62
N ALA A 52 31.34 -30.63 6.78
CA ALA A 52 32.51 -29.92 7.31
C ALA A 52 33.79 -30.11 6.46
N LEU A 53 33.92 -31.23 5.75
CA LEU A 53 35.08 -31.49 4.87
C LEU A 53 34.95 -30.82 3.49
N VAL A 54 33.74 -30.53 3.00
CA VAL A 54 33.53 -29.84 1.71
C VAL A 54 33.67 -28.32 1.87
N VAL A 55 33.22 -27.76 3.00
CA VAL A 55 33.35 -26.32 3.28
C VAL A 55 34.79 -25.95 3.72
N GLY A 56 35.49 -26.84 4.44
CA GLY A 56 36.90 -26.63 4.82
C GLY A 56 37.88 -26.66 3.63
N GLY A 57 37.58 -27.43 2.58
CA GLY A 57 38.42 -27.52 1.38
C GLY A 57 38.32 -26.32 0.43
N LEU A 58 37.20 -25.60 0.45
CA LEU A 58 36.93 -24.50 -0.50
C LEU A 58 37.45 -23.14 -0.01
N VAL A 59 37.69 -23.00 1.30
CA VAL A 59 38.26 -21.77 1.90
C VAL A 59 39.79 -21.73 1.83
N VAL A 60 40.46 -22.88 1.78
CA VAL A 60 41.93 -22.95 1.67
C VAL A 60 42.43 -22.75 0.23
N TRP A 61 41.60 -23.02 -0.79
CA TRP A 61 42.03 -22.89 -2.20
C TRP A 61 41.99 -21.44 -2.72
N ARG A 62 41.29 -20.52 -2.05
CA ARG A 62 41.20 -19.10 -2.47
C ARG A 62 42.28 -18.19 -1.87
N ALA A 63 43.17 -18.73 -1.04
CA ALA A 63 44.22 -17.98 -0.35
C ALA A 63 45.63 -18.12 -0.97
N CYS A 64 45.79 -18.80 -2.12
CA CYS A 64 47.11 -19.08 -2.71
C CYS A 64 47.24 -18.83 -4.22
N SER A 65 46.54 -17.85 -4.79
CA SER A 65 46.80 -17.44 -6.18
C SER A 65 46.85 -15.92 -6.36
N THR A 66 47.95 -15.33 -5.92
CA THR A 66 48.47 -14.06 -6.48
C THR A 66 49.64 -14.38 -7.40
N PRO A 67 49.71 -13.80 -8.60
CA PRO A 67 50.98 -13.54 -9.25
C PRO A 67 51.33 -12.05 -9.13
N GLU A 68 52.38 -11.77 -8.36
CA GLU A 68 53.40 -10.77 -8.75
C GLU A 68 53.91 -11.17 -10.14
N GLY A 69 54.27 -10.32 -11.09
CA GLY A 69 54.68 -8.93 -11.09
C GLY A 69 55.29 -8.67 -12.48
N ALA A 70 55.32 -7.44 -12.94
CA ALA A 70 56.21 -7.00 -14.00
C ALA A 70 56.37 -5.48 -13.93
N ALA A 71 57.42 -5.04 -13.25
CA ALA A 71 58.00 -3.73 -13.46
C ALA A 71 58.66 -3.71 -14.86
N SER A 72 58.48 -2.61 -15.59
CA SER A 72 59.46 -2.21 -16.60
C SER A 72 59.55 -0.69 -16.63
N ASP A 73 60.74 -0.23 -16.27
CA ASP A 73 61.24 1.13 -16.40
C ASP A 73 61.41 1.58 -17.87
N ALA A 74 61.50 2.90 -17.98
CA ALA A 74 62.19 3.70 -19.00
C ALA A 74 61.47 3.97 -20.34
N ALA A 75 61.13 5.25 -20.58
CA ALA A 75 62.04 6.16 -21.27
C ALA A 75 61.42 7.56 -21.45
N SER A 76 62.09 8.56 -20.89
CA SER A 76 61.91 9.97 -21.22
C SER A 76 62.30 10.24 -22.68
N ARG A 77 61.46 10.97 -23.42
CA ARG A 77 61.89 11.77 -24.58
C ARG A 77 61.25 13.16 -24.56
N PRO A 78 62.01 14.21 -24.89
CA PRO A 78 61.55 15.59 -24.88
C PRO A 78 61.00 16.02 -26.25
N GLY A 79 60.10 17.01 -26.21
CA GLY A 79 59.95 18.01 -27.28
C GLY A 79 58.79 17.79 -28.24
N ALA A 80 57.74 18.61 -28.10
CA ALA A 80 57.27 19.50 -29.16
C ALA A 80 56.18 20.42 -28.59
N SER A 81 56.54 21.70 -28.53
CA SER A 81 55.63 22.83 -28.36
C SER A 81 54.66 22.89 -29.54
N ALA A 82 53.36 22.92 -29.27
CA ALA A 82 52.35 23.38 -30.21
C ALA A 82 51.24 24.10 -29.42
N ALA A 83 51.29 25.43 -29.52
CA ALA A 83 50.24 26.42 -29.37
C ALA A 83 49.04 26.08 -28.46
N ALA A 84 49.00 26.76 -27.31
CA ALA A 84 47.78 27.02 -26.57
C ALA A 84 46.72 27.66 -27.50
N PRO A 85 45.47 27.14 -27.57
CA PRO A 85 44.36 27.92 -28.05
C PRO A 85 44.15 29.08 -27.09
N ALA A 86 44.01 30.28 -27.66
CA ALA A 86 43.80 31.53 -26.95
C ALA A 86 42.69 31.40 -25.90
N ALA A 87 42.97 31.94 -24.71
CA ALA A 87 41.98 32.20 -23.69
C ALA A 87 40.79 32.93 -24.31
N SER A 88 39.66 32.24 -24.38
CA SER A 88 38.37 32.85 -24.70
C SER A 88 37.94 33.65 -23.47
N ASP A 89 37.48 34.88 -23.70
CA ASP A 89 37.05 35.83 -22.68
C ASP A 89 36.11 35.21 -21.62
N PRO A 90 36.36 35.43 -20.31
CA PRO A 90 35.47 35.04 -19.24
C PRO A 90 34.39 36.11 -19.07
N ALA A 91 33.50 36.29 -20.05
CA ALA A 91 32.43 37.28 -19.96
C ALA A 91 31.22 36.96 -20.82
N ASP A 92 30.74 35.71 -20.79
CA ASP A 92 29.32 35.45 -21.00
C ASP A 92 28.85 34.59 -19.82
N PRO A 93 27.97 35.07 -18.92
CA PRO A 93 27.32 34.19 -17.97
C PRO A 93 26.49 33.21 -18.81
N ALA A 94 27.05 32.03 -19.05
CA ALA A 94 26.37 30.93 -19.74
C ALA A 94 24.98 30.83 -19.12
N ALA A 95 23.96 31.22 -19.89
CA ALA A 95 22.60 31.29 -19.42
C ALA A 95 22.27 29.94 -18.79
N ALA A 96 21.95 29.93 -17.50
CA ALA A 96 21.57 28.72 -16.81
C ALA A 96 20.50 28.02 -17.67
N PRO A 97 20.66 26.72 -17.99
CA PRO A 97 19.74 26.03 -18.87
C PRO A 97 18.32 26.24 -18.36
N GLN A 98 17.44 26.81 -19.19
CA GLN A 98 16.06 27.04 -18.81
C GLN A 98 15.43 25.69 -18.45
N PRO A 99 14.70 25.61 -17.31
CA PRO A 99 14.04 24.37 -16.94
C PRO A 99 13.06 23.97 -18.05
N PRO A 100 12.94 22.68 -18.35
CA PRO A 100 11.97 22.22 -19.34
C PRO A 100 10.56 22.65 -18.94
N PRO A 101 9.67 22.90 -19.92
CA PRO A 101 8.29 23.27 -19.63
C PRO A 101 7.57 22.18 -18.80
N PRO A 102 6.67 22.57 -17.88
CA PRO A 102 5.97 21.62 -17.03
C PRO A 102 5.09 20.65 -17.85
N ARG A 103 5.00 19.39 -17.43
CA ARG A 103 4.17 18.37 -18.09
C ARG A 103 2.71 18.46 -17.67
N CYS A 104 2.47 18.90 -16.44
CA CYS A 104 1.16 18.99 -15.84
C CYS A 104 0.63 20.43 -15.84
N ALA A 105 -0.65 20.58 -16.14
CA ALA A 105 -1.39 21.83 -16.01
C ALA A 105 -2.71 21.58 -15.26
N ALA A 106 -3.17 22.58 -14.50
CA ALA A 106 -4.47 22.52 -13.85
C ALA A 106 -5.58 22.29 -14.89
N ALA A 107 -6.49 21.37 -14.57
CA ALA A 107 -7.65 21.04 -15.35
C ALA A 107 -8.91 21.37 -14.54
N GLY A 108 -9.84 22.11 -15.13
CA GLY A 108 -11.12 22.43 -14.49
C GLY A 108 -11.17 23.77 -13.76
N ALA A 109 -12.19 23.92 -12.92
CA ALA A 109 -12.47 25.11 -12.14
C ALA A 109 -11.58 25.22 -10.88
N ALA A 110 -11.94 26.10 -9.95
CA ALA A 110 -11.27 26.17 -8.64
C ALA A 110 -11.33 24.81 -7.91
N PRO A 111 -10.29 24.45 -7.13
CA PRO A 111 -10.24 23.17 -6.44
C PRO A 111 -11.41 23.02 -5.47
N PHE A 112 -11.95 21.80 -5.37
CA PHE A 112 -12.98 21.47 -4.40
C PHE A 112 -12.36 21.38 -3.00
N VAL A 113 -12.99 21.97 -2.00
CA VAL A 113 -12.43 22.04 -0.64
C VAL A 113 -13.17 21.10 0.29
N VAL A 114 -12.44 20.21 0.95
CA VAL A 114 -12.92 19.39 2.06
C VAL A 114 -12.41 20.01 3.36
N GLY A 115 -13.29 20.26 4.33
CA GLY A 115 -12.94 20.91 5.60
C GLY A 115 -13.17 22.42 5.58
N ASP A 116 -12.61 23.10 6.58
CA ASP A 116 -12.80 24.54 6.76
C ASP A 116 -11.81 25.30 5.89
N ALA A 117 -12.31 25.96 4.84
CA ALA A 117 -11.47 26.73 3.94
C ALA A 117 -10.67 27.79 4.73
N PRO A 118 -9.38 27.97 4.44
CA PRO A 118 -8.61 29.04 5.05
C PRO A 118 -9.29 30.38 4.76
N PRO A 119 -9.31 31.33 5.72
CA PRO A 119 -9.85 32.65 5.48
C PRO A 119 -9.13 33.27 4.26
N PRO A 120 -9.84 34.05 3.42
CA PRO A 120 -9.20 34.68 2.27
C PRO A 120 -8.00 35.49 2.74
N ALA A 121 -6.86 35.34 2.06
CA ALA A 121 -5.65 36.10 2.35
C ALA A 121 -6.02 37.58 2.43
N ARG A 122 -5.77 38.20 3.59
CA ARG A 122 -5.99 39.64 3.73
C ARG A 122 -5.07 40.32 2.71
N ALA A 123 -5.64 41.25 1.93
CA ALA A 123 -4.83 42.08 1.07
C ALA A 123 -3.68 42.69 1.90
N PRO A 124 -2.44 42.72 1.40
CA PRO A 124 -1.33 43.28 2.14
C PRO A 124 -1.62 44.75 2.40
N ASP A 125 -2.12 45.06 3.59
CA ASP A 125 -2.22 46.42 4.08
C ASP A 125 -0.78 46.94 4.16
N GLY A 126 -0.50 47.95 3.35
CA GLY A 126 0.85 48.32 2.95
C GLY A 126 1.81 48.62 4.11
N ALA A 127 3.09 48.42 3.80
CA ALA A 127 4.26 48.90 4.54
C ALA A 127 4.51 48.27 5.93
N GLY A 128 4.79 46.96 5.93
CA GLY A 128 5.53 46.32 7.02
C GLY A 128 6.15 45.03 6.50
N GLY A 129 7.48 44.97 6.42
CA GLY A 129 8.24 43.80 5.95
C GLY A 129 8.18 42.62 6.93
N GLY A 130 6.99 42.04 7.08
CA GLY A 130 6.78 40.79 7.81
C GLY A 130 7.20 39.60 6.97
N GLU A 131 7.90 38.66 7.61
CA GLU A 131 8.37 37.40 7.04
C GLU A 131 7.28 36.63 6.27
N PRO A 132 7.67 35.86 5.23
CA PRO A 132 6.71 35.14 4.40
C PRO A 132 5.88 34.15 5.23
N GLU A 133 4.57 34.11 4.94
CA GLU A 133 3.61 33.09 5.35
C GLU A 133 4.23 31.69 5.16
N GLY A 134 4.63 31.04 6.26
CA GLY A 134 5.33 29.74 6.17
C GLY A 134 5.01 28.75 7.28
N ALA A 135 4.34 29.16 8.36
CA ALA A 135 4.11 28.29 9.52
C ALA A 135 2.65 27.83 9.69
N ASP A 136 1.65 28.64 9.32
CA ASP A 136 0.22 28.29 9.50
C ASP A 136 -0.31 27.29 8.46
N ASP A 137 0.36 27.14 7.31
CA ASP A 137 0.04 26.10 6.31
C ASP A 137 0.42 24.67 6.77
N LEU A 138 1.13 24.55 7.91
CA LEU A 138 1.53 23.28 8.54
C LEU A 138 0.78 23.02 9.86
N ALA A 139 -0.28 23.77 10.16
CA ALA A 139 -1.18 23.45 11.28
C ALA A 139 -1.67 21.99 11.17
N PRO A 140 -1.91 21.27 12.28
CA PRO A 140 -2.25 19.86 12.25
C PRO A 140 -3.43 19.62 11.29
N PHE A 141 -3.21 18.73 10.32
CA PHE A 141 -4.12 18.48 9.21
C PHE A 141 -5.44 17.93 9.75
N ALA A 142 -6.46 18.79 9.85
CA ALA A 142 -7.77 18.39 10.35
C ALA A 142 -8.56 17.51 9.35
N VAL A 143 -8.03 17.32 8.14
CA VAL A 143 -8.63 16.51 7.07
C VAL A 143 -7.60 15.54 6.54
N GLU A 144 -7.95 14.26 6.61
CA GLU A 144 -7.19 13.17 6.01
C GLU A 144 -7.97 12.63 4.81
N VAL A 145 -7.26 12.28 3.75
CA VAL A 145 -7.85 11.65 2.56
C VAL A 145 -7.11 10.37 2.27
N GLY A 146 -7.85 9.33 1.94
CA GLY A 146 -7.28 8.07 1.49
C GLY A 146 -7.01 8.08 -0.01
N ARG A 147 -6.72 6.89 -0.55
CA ARG A 147 -6.69 6.68 -1.99
C ARG A 147 -8.06 6.97 -2.61
N GLY A 148 -8.05 7.62 -3.77
CA GLY A 148 -9.24 7.79 -4.59
C GLY A 148 -9.42 6.69 -5.64
N THR A 149 -10.60 6.68 -6.24
CA THR A 149 -10.99 5.77 -7.32
C THR A 149 -11.74 6.56 -8.40
N THR A 150 -11.92 5.95 -9.57
CA THR A 150 -12.80 6.48 -10.60
C THR A 150 -14.12 5.72 -10.61
N PHE A 151 -15.19 6.41 -10.96
CA PHE A 151 -16.51 5.83 -11.19
C PHE A 151 -17.19 6.59 -12.35
N SER A 152 -18.37 6.16 -12.79
CA SER A 152 -19.04 6.78 -13.94
C SER A 152 -19.35 8.28 -13.78
N GLY A 153 -19.46 8.77 -12.54
CA GLY A 153 -19.66 10.19 -12.25
C GLY A 153 -18.36 11.02 -12.15
N GLY A 154 -17.18 10.40 -12.25
CA GLY A 154 -15.89 11.07 -12.13
C GLY A 154 -14.97 10.38 -11.12
N PHE A 155 -14.59 11.11 -10.07
CA PHE A 155 -13.69 10.64 -9.03
C PHE A 155 -14.38 10.53 -7.67
N ALA A 156 -13.93 9.59 -6.85
CA ALA A 156 -14.34 9.49 -5.45
C ALA A 156 -13.13 9.27 -4.55
N VAL A 157 -13.15 9.82 -3.35
CA VAL A 157 -12.11 9.64 -2.33
C VAL A 157 -12.74 9.55 -0.95
N GLY A 158 -12.29 8.61 -0.13
CA GLY A 158 -12.66 8.60 1.28
C GLY A 158 -11.90 9.68 2.05
N ALA A 159 -12.60 10.36 2.93
CA ALA A 159 -12.02 11.43 3.73
C ALA A 159 -12.46 11.31 5.19
N GLN A 160 -11.60 11.77 6.09
CA GLN A 160 -11.94 12.03 7.47
C GLN A 160 -11.70 13.48 7.81
N ARG A 161 -12.51 13.99 8.73
CA ARG A 161 -12.26 15.30 9.32
C ARG A 161 -12.71 15.40 10.76
N GLU A 162 -12.07 16.26 11.53
CA GLU A 162 -12.61 16.67 12.81
C GLU A 162 -13.91 17.47 12.64
N ALA A 163 -14.89 17.18 13.48
CA ALA A 163 -16.15 17.92 13.54
C ALA A 163 -16.69 17.95 14.97
N GLU A 164 -17.80 18.68 15.17
CA GLU A 164 -18.46 18.71 16.48
C GLU A 164 -18.87 17.30 16.93
N GLY A 165 -18.30 16.89 18.05
CA GLY A 165 -18.49 15.58 18.67
C GLY A 165 -17.62 14.44 18.13
N GLY A 166 -16.55 14.73 17.38
CA GLY A 166 -15.52 13.78 16.99
C GLY A 166 -15.27 13.71 15.49
N THR A 167 -14.39 12.80 15.08
CA THR A 167 -14.01 12.59 13.68
C THR A 167 -15.20 12.06 12.86
N VAL A 168 -15.34 12.53 11.61
CA VAL A 168 -16.42 12.13 10.71
C VAL A 168 -15.83 11.53 9.45
N ALA A 169 -16.23 10.28 9.15
CA ALA A 169 -15.91 9.59 7.92
C ALA A 169 -16.88 10.01 6.81
N MET A 170 -16.33 10.31 5.63
CA MET A 170 -17.04 10.85 4.48
C MET A 170 -16.49 10.25 3.19
N VAL A 171 -17.23 10.42 2.10
CA VAL A 171 -16.74 10.25 0.73
C VAL A 171 -16.93 11.57 -0.01
N ALA A 172 -15.84 12.11 -0.56
CA ALA A 172 -15.88 13.23 -1.49
C ALA A 172 -16.00 12.69 -2.91
N THR A 173 -16.92 13.24 -3.70
CA THR A 173 -17.06 12.93 -5.13
C THR A 173 -16.82 14.18 -5.95
N LEU A 174 -16.05 14.06 -7.03
CA LEU A 174 -15.82 15.13 -8.00
C LEU A 174 -16.24 14.66 -9.39
N SER A 175 -16.82 15.56 -10.20
CA SER A 175 -17.06 15.30 -11.61
C SER A 175 -15.75 15.06 -12.37
N ALA A 176 -15.81 14.42 -13.54
CA ALA A 176 -14.64 14.11 -14.34
C ALA A 176 -13.82 15.36 -14.74
N ASP A 177 -14.46 16.53 -14.84
CA ASP A 177 -13.85 17.83 -15.11
C ASP A 177 -13.54 18.66 -13.84
N GLY A 178 -13.87 18.12 -12.65
CA GLY A 178 -13.64 18.77 -11.37
C GLY A 178 -14.55 19.97 -11.08
N ALA A 179 -15.51 20.29 -11.97
CA ALA A 179 -16.37 21.46 -11.84
C ALA A 179 -17.44 21.31 -10.74
N GLN A 180 -17.81 20.07 -10.40
CA GLN A 180 -18.81 19.77 -9.38
C GLN A 180 -18.20 18.84 -8.34
N GLY A 181 -18.36 19.19 -7.06
CA GLY A 181 -17.93 18.37 -5.94
C GLY A 181 -19.02 18.22 -4.90
N LYS A 182 -19.06 17.07 -4.23
CA LYS A 182 -20.00 16.78 -3.12
C LYS A 182 -19.31 16.03 -2.00
N LEU A 183 -19.82 16.18 -0.79
CA LEU A 183 -19.40 15.41 0.38
C LEU A 183 -20.59 14.61 0.91
N VAL A 184 -20.42 13.29 0.94
CA VAL A 184 -21.40 12.36 1.49
C VAL A 184 -20.90 11.89 2.84
N ARG A 185 -21.66 12.18 3.90
CA ARG A 185 -21.33 11.73 5.26
C ARG A 185 -21.69 10.26 5.42
N LEU A 186 -20.75 9.46 5.93
CA LEU A 186 -21.00 8.05 6.22
C LEU A 186 -21.36 7.85 7.69
N ALA A 187 -20.41 8.09 8.58
CA ALA A 187 -20.54 7.83 10.00
C ALA A 187 -19.65 8.77 10.80
N ARG A 188 -19.89 8.86 12.11
CA ARG A 188 -18.92 9.43 13.04
C ARG A 188 -17.90 8.33 13.34
N SER A 189 -16.63 8.58 13.03
CA SER A 189 -15.54 7.69 13.40
C SER A 189 -15.32 7.78 14.92
N ARG A 190 -15.02 6.64 15.53
CA ARG A 190 -14.66 6.54 16.95
C ARG A 190 -13.24 6.02 17.01
N GLY A 191 -12.36 6.79 17.65
CA GLY A 191 -10.93 6.46 17.71
C GLY A 191 -10.15 7.01 16.54
N ASP A 192 -8.90 6.59 16.47
CA ASP A 192 -7.94 6.92 15.41
C ASP A 192 -8.07 5.84 14.33
N MET A 193 -8.63 6.20 13.18
CA MET A 193 -8.99 5.26 12.11
C MET A 193 -8.63 5.87 10.77
N ASP A 194 -8.21 5.06 9.81
CA ASP A 194 -7.92 5.53 8.47
C ASP A 194 -9.18 5.99 7.70
N PRO A 195 -9.04 6.91 6.74
CA PRO A 195 -10.12 7.27 5.84
C PRO A 195 -10.77 6.07 5.14
N PRO A 196 -12.09 6.11 4.87
CA PRO A 196 -12.76 5.02 4.18
C PRO A 196 -12.07 4.65 2.87
N VAL A 197 -11.83 3.37 2.64
CA VAL A 197 -11.28 2.91 1.36
C VAL A 197 -12.40 2.81 0.36
N VAL A 198 -12.20 3.36 -0.84
CA VAL A 198 -13.26 3.48 -1.86
C VAL A 198 -12.95 2.72 -3.14
N ALA A 199 -13.98 2.13 -3.74
CA ALA A 199 -13.92 1.47 -5.04
C ALA A 199 -15.08 1.91 -5.94
N GLY A 200 -14.79 2.21 -7.20
CA GLY A 200 -15.81 2.45 -8.21
C GLY A 200 -16.58 1.18 -8.57
N ALA A 201 -17.90 1.26 -8.60
CA ALA A 201 -18.80 0.17 -8.96
C ALA A 201 -19.83 0.67 -10.00
N GLY A 202 -19.32 1.02 -11.19
CA GLY A 202 -20.11 1.61 -12.28
C GLY A 202 -20.72 2.95 -11.88
N GLY A 203 -22.04 2.97 -11.68
CA GLY A 203 -22.83 4.11 -11.22
C GLY A 203 -22.60 4.51 -9.76
N ALA A 204 -22.15 3.55 -8.95
CA ALA A 204 -22.06 3.67 -7.51
C ALA A 204 -20.60 3.70 -7.05
N ILE A 205 -20.42 4.06 -5.78
CA ILE A 205 -19.15 3.94 -5.06
C ILE A 205 -19.36 2.96 -3.91
N LEU A 206 -18.44 2.03 -3.73
CA LEU A 206 -18.34 1.24 -2.51
C LEU A 206 -17.35 1.92 -1.57
N ALA A 207 -17.67 1.97 -0.28
CA ALA A 207 -16.78 2.45 0.76
C ALA A 207 -16.68 1.39 1.86
N ALA A 208 -15.47 1.07 2.30
CA ALA A 208 -15.20 0.19 3.43
C ALA A 208 -14.51 1.00 4.54
N MET A 209 -14.93 0.79 5.78
CA MET A 209 -14.32 1.45 6.93
C MET A 209 -14.31 0.54 8.15
N LEU A 210 -13.31 0.74 9.01
CA LEU A 210 -13.23 0.12 10.32
C LEU A 210 -14.02 0.96 11.33
N GLU A 211 -14.85 0.30 12.14
CA GLU A 211 -15.58 0.93 13.24
C GLU A 211 -15.44 0.08 14.51
N PRO A 212 -15.17 0.70 15.68
CA PRO A 212 -15.20 -0.02 16.95
C PRO A 212 -16.59 -0.61 17.21
N ASN A 213 -16.64 -1.87 17.65
CA ASN A 213 -17.85 -2.57 18.02
C ASN A 213 -17.70 -3.24 19.40
N ALA A 214 -18.76 -3.89 19.91
CA ALA A 214 -18.74 -4.54 21.21
C ALA A 214 -17.75 -5.71 21.32
N GLY A 215 -17.26 -6.23 20.20
CA GLY A 215 -16.32 -7.35 20.12
C GLY A 215 -14.91 -6.98 19.68
N GLY A 216 -14.57 -5.68 19.66
CA GLY A 216 -13.33 -5.15 19.07
C GLY A 216 -13.66 -4.16 17.96
N ARG A 217 -13.47 -4.58 16.71
CA ARG A 217 -13.76 -3.77 15.52
C ARG A 217 -14.53 -4.56 14.47
N ALA A 218 -15.28 -3.84 13.63
CA ALA A 218 -15.97 -4.36 12.47
C ALA A 218 -15.60 -3.57 11.22
N ILE A 219 -15.56 -4.27 10.10
CA ILE A 219 -15.52 -3.67 8.77
C ILE A 219 -16.96 -3.45 8.32
N LYS A 220 -17.28 -2.20 8.00
CA LYS A 220 -18.59 -1.79 7.47
C LYS A 220 -18.43 -1.38 6.03
N VAL A 221 -19.29 -1.94 5.18
CA VAL A 221 -19.31 -1.64 3.75
C VAL A 221 -20.56 -0.85 3.42
N ALA A 222 -20.39 0.28 2.74
CA ALA A 222 -21.47 1.10 2.23
C ALA A 222 -21.45 1.15 0.69
N ARG A 223 -22.62 1.33 0.11
CA ARG A 223 -22.84 1.70 -1.29
C ARG A 223 -23.41 3.11 -1.33
N ILE A 224 -22.82 3.93 -2.18
CA ILE A 224 -23.14 5.35 -2.30
C ILE A 224 -23.61 5.62 -3.73
N GLU A 225 -24.82 6.16 -3.86
CA GLU A 225 -25.41 6.59 -5.11
C GLU A 225 -25.90 8.04 -4.98
N GLY A 226 -25.15 8.97 -5.58
CA GLY A 226 -25.36 10.39 -5.31
C GLY A 226 -25.15 10.70 -3.83
N GLU A 227 -26.20 11.06 -3.12
CA GLU A 227 -26.18 11.36 -1.68
C GLU A 227 -26.77 10.23 -0.83
N HIS A 228 -27.27 9.17 -1.46
CA HIS A 228 -27.88 8.05 -0.76
C HIS A 228 -26.81 7.04 -0.33
N VAL A 229 -26.81 6.70 0.97
CA VAL A 229 -25.91 5.70 1.56
C VAL A 229 -26.72 4.47 1.97
N THR A 230 -26.38 3.32 1.40
CA THR A 230 -26.91 2.01 1.79
C THR A 230 -25.83 1.21 2.49
N TRP A 231 -26.08 0.75 3.70
CA TRP A 231 -25.14 -0.09 4.46
C TRP A 231 -25.38 -1.58 4.20
N GLY A 232 -24.29 -2.31 4.03
CA GLY A 232 -24.25 -3.76 3.85
C GLY A 232 -24.12 -4.52 5.16
N ALA A 233 -23.75 -5.80 5.03
CA ALA A 233 -23.40 -6.63 6.18
C ALA A 233 -22.10 -6.13 6.85
N GLU A 234 -22.06 -6.22 8.18
CA GLU A 234 -20.86 -5.97 8.98
C GLU A 234 -20.00 -7.24 9.02
N LEU A 235 -18.69 -7.09 8.81
CA LEU A 235 -17.73 -8.19 8.93
C LEU A 235 -16.93 -8.00 10.22
N ALA A 236 -16.69 -9.08 10.96
CA ALA A 236 -15.77 -9.03 12.09
C ALA A 236 -14.33 -8.97 11.55
N GLU A 237 -13.57 -7.95 11.96
CA GLU A 237 -12.19 -7.74 11.53
C GLU A 237 -11.25 -8.78 12.16
N GLY A 238 -11.51 -9.17 13.41
CA GLY A 238 -10.72 -10.16 14.12
C GLY A 238 -10.12 -9.58 15.39
N ARG A 239 -8.83 -9.82 15.62
CA ARG A 239 -8.12 -9.44 16.86
C ARG A 239 -6.92 -8.54 16.63
N ASP A 240 -6.56 -8.32 15.38
CA ASP A 240 -5.46 -7.44 15.03
C ASP A 240 -5.84 -5.97 15.31
N GLU A 241 -4.83 -5.16 15.58
CA GLU A 241 -4.96 -3.72 15.73
C GLU A 241 -4.58 -2.97 14.44
N SER A 242 -4.03 -3.64 13.43
CA SER A 242 -3.75 -3.10 12.08
C SER A 242 -4.96 -2.44 11.44
N LEU A 243 -4.76 -1.33 10.72
CA LEU A 243 -5.82 -0.64 9.97
C LEU A 243 -5.86 -1.05 8.49
N ALA A 244 -5.08 -2.05 8.09
CA ALA A 244 -4.93 -2.40 6.69
C ALA A 244 -6.20 -3.07 6.13
N LEU A 245 -6.89 -2.32 5.28
CA LEU A 245 -8.15 -2.68 4.65
C LEU A 245 -8.11 -2.26 3.18
N ASP A 246 -8.64 -3.07 2.28
CA ASP A 246 -8.85 -2.68 0.90
C ASP A 246 -10.12 -3.30 0.32
N ILE A 247 -10.68 -2.66 -0.71
CA ILE A 247 -11.91 -3.09 -1.39
C ILE A 247 -11.78 -2.89 -2.89
N ALA A 248 -12.25 -3.87 -3.66
CA ALA A 248 -12.36 -3.75 -5.10
C ALA A 248 -13.69 -4.32 -5.60
N ALA A 249 -14.25 -3.67 -6.62
CA ALA A 249 -15.41 -4.18 -7.36
C ALA A 249 -14.97 -4.71 -8.74
N SER A 250 -15.60 -5.79 -9.18
CA SER A 250 -15.46 -6.35 -10.53
C SER A 250 -16.79 -6.97 -10.93
N GLY A 251 -17.45 -6.38 -11.93
CA GLY A 251 -18.81 -6.78 -12.32
C GLY A 251 -19.81 -6.61 -11.18
N GLU A 252 -20.56 -7.68 -10.88
CA GLU A 252 -21.59 -7.71 -9.83
C GLU A 252 -21.04 -8.07 -8.44
N ARG A 253 -19.72 -8.27 -8.33
CA ARG A 253 -19.06 -8.73 -7.11
C ARG A 253 -18.08 -7.69 -6.59
N ALA A 254 -17.91 -7.70 -5.28
CA ALA A 254 -16.87 -6.97 -4.58
C ALA A 254 -16.11 -7.91 -3.66
N VAL A 255 -14.83 -7.65 -3.48
CA VAL A 255 -13.97 -8.32 -2.50
C VAL A 255 -13.48 -7.29 -1.51
N ILE A 256 -13.47 -7.69 -0.24
CA ILE A 256 -12.97 -6.92 0.88
C ILE A 256 -11.83 -7.75 1.48
N VAL A 257 -10.67 -7.13 1.64
CA VAL A 257 -9.47 -7.77 2.18
C VAL A 257 -8.89 -6.95 3.32
N TRP A 258 -8.38 -7.64 4.34
CA TRP A 258 -7.75 -7.02 5.51
C TRP A 258 -6.75 -8.02 6.10
N ASP A 259 -5.85 -7.56 6.97
CA ASP A 259 -5.03 -8.45 7.79
C ASP A 259 -5.66 -8.71 9.15
N ASP A 260 -5.40 -9.90 9.69
CA ASP A 260 -5.80 -10.32 11.03
C ASP A 260 -4.68 -11.18 11.62
N VAL A 261 -4.76 -11.46 12.92
CA VAL A 261 -3.85 -12.39 13.59
C VAL A 261 -4.51 -13.76 13.81
N THR A 262 -3.69 -14.81 13.83
CA THR A 262 -4.13 -16.15 14.20
C THR A 262 -4.67 -16.18 15.63
N ARG A 263 -5.44 -17.22 15.97
CA ARG A 263 -6.09 -17.33 17.29
C ARG A 263 -5.11 -17.32 18.46
N ASP A 264 -3.88 -17.76 18.25
CA ASP A 264 -2.78 -17.71 19.22
C ASP A 264 -2.02 -16.37 19.24
N GLY A 265 -2.37 -15.43 18.36
CA GLY A 265 -1.78 -14.10 18.26
C GLY A 265 -0.35 -14.08 17.73
N LYS A 266 0.12 -15.19 17.15
CA LYS A 266 1.53 -15.35 16.76
C LYS A 266 1.83 -14.99 15.32
N ARG A 267 0.82 -15.03 14.44
CA ARG A 267 1.02 -14.85 13.00
C ARG A 267 -0.06 -13.97 12.40
N SER A 268 0.35 -13.05 11.56
CA SER A 268 -0.52 -12.25 10.69
C SER A 268 -0.96 -13.05 9.46
N ARG A 269 -2.14 -12.76 8.94
CA ARG A 269 -2.72 -13.43 7.76
C ARG A 269 -3.63 -12.48 7.02
N ILE A 270 -3.72 -12.66 5.70
CA ILE A 270 -4.70 -11.93 4.90
C ILE A 270 -6.03 -12.65 4.94
N MET A 271 -7.06 -11.91 5.32
CA MET A 271 -8.45 -12.32 5.34
C MET A 271 -9.18 -11.74 4.12
N LEU A 272 -10.18 -12.48 3.63
CA LEU A 272 -11.01 -12.07 2.51
C LEU A 272 -12.47 -12.44 2.72
N ALA A 273 -13.37 -11.52 2.34
CA ALA A 273 -14.79 -11.78 2.16
C ALA A 273 -15.26 -11.19 0.83
N SER A 274 -16.34 -11.75 0.28
CA SER A 274 -16.95 -11.28 -0.97
C SER A 274 -18.38 -10.84 -0.73
N ALA A 275 -18.80 -9.80 -1.44
CA ALA A 275 -20.15 -9.25 -1.37
C ALA A 275 -20.75 -9.05 -2.77
N ASP A 276 -22.07 -9.03 -2.82
CA ASP A 276 -22.84 -8.64 -4.00
C ASP A 276 -22.90 -7.11 -4.09
N VAL A 277 -22.52 -6.52 -5.23
CA VAL A 277 -22.45 -5.06 -5.38
C VAL A 277 -23.82 -4.40 -5.29
N GLY A 278 -24.86 -5.05 -5.82
CA GLY A 278 -26.21 -4.49 -5.86
C GLY A 278 -26.92 -4.51 -4.51
N THR A 279 -26.76 -5.61 -3.76
CA THR A 279 -27.48 -5.85 -2.51
C THR A 279 -26.62 -5.70 -1.25
N LEU A 280 -25.30 -5.60 -1.41
CA LEU A 280 -24.30 -5.62 -0.32
C LEU A 280 -24.39 -6.83 0.61
N ARG A 281 -25.04 -7.91 0.16
CA ARG A 281 -25.10 -9.16 0.92
C ARG A 281 -23.78 -9.90 0.78
N SER A 282 -23.32 -10.47 1.88
CA SER A 282 -22.16 -11.38 1.88
C SER A 282 -22.46 -12.58 0.97
N VAL A 283 -21.54 -12.83 0.05
CA VAL A 283 -21.52 -13.99 -0.85
C VAL A 283 -20.65 -15.09 -0.25
N THR A 284 -19.55 -14.70 0.38
CA THR A 284 -18.64 -15.61 1.09
C THR A 284 -18.38 -15.11 2.51
N SER A 285 -18.22 -16.04 3.45
CA SER A 285 -17.74 -15.72 4.79
C SER A 285 -16.26 -15.34 4.77
N ALA A 286 -15.85 -14.52 5.74
CA ALA A 286 -14.45 -14.21 6.00
C ALA A 286 -13.61 -15.50 6.11
N ARG A 287 -12.50 -15.55 5.36
CA ARG A 287 -11.57 -16.70 5.37
C ARG A 287 -10.13 -16.23 5.12
N PRO A 288 -9.12 -16.96 5.62
CA PRO A 288 -7.73 -16.67 5.28
C PRO A 288 -7.43 -17.03 3.82
N VAL A 289 -6.60 -16.22 3.17
CA VAL A 289 -6.15 -16.42 1.77
C VAL A 289 -4.62 -16.36 1.60
N SER A 290 -3.88 -15.89 2.61
CA SER A 290 -2.42 -16.00 2.65
C SER A 290 -1.94 -17.41 3.01
N GLN A 291 -0.65 -17.70 2.79
CA GLN A 291 -0.08 -18.99 3.17
C GLN A 291 -0.06 -19.16 4.71
N PRO A 292 -0.37 -20.36 5.24
CA PRO A 292 -0.48 -20.56 6.68
C PRO A 292 0.87 -20.60 7.41
N SER A 293 2.00 -20.58 6.70
CA SER A 293 3.36 -20.67 7.25
C SER A 293 4.13 -19.35 7.16
N THR A 294 3.51 -18.28 6.67
CA THR A 294 4.14 -16.97 6.50
C THR A 294 3.28 -15.91 7.15
N ASP A 295 3.91 -14.96 7.82
CA ASP A 295 3.26 -13.72 8.20
C ASP A 295 2.88 -12.95 6.93
N ALA A 296 1.70 -12.33 6.94
CA ALA A 296 1.18 -11.59 5.80
C ALA A 296 0.36 -10.38 6.27
N GLU A 297 0.67 -9.23 5.69
CA GLU A 297 0.15 -7.91 6.10
C GLU A 297 -0.04 -6.97 4.91
N MET A 298 -0.69 -5.83 5.16
CA MET A 298 -0.86 -4.75 4.17
C MET A 298 -1.48 -5.23 2.84
N PRO A 299 -2.66 -5.88 2.85
CA PRO A 299 -3.25 -6.39 1.61
C PRO A 299 -3.75 -5.25 0.72
N ARG A 300 -3.52 -5.40 -0.58
CA ARG A 300 -4.07 -4.52 -1.63
C ARG A 300 -4.78 -5.34 -2.68
N VAL A 301 -5.94 -4.86 -3.15
CA VAL A 301 -6.76 -5.58 -4.13
C VAL A 301 -7.23 -4.67 -5.25
N ILE A 302 -7.22 -5.19 -6.48
CA ILE A 302 -7.74 -4.49 -7.65
C ILE A 302 -8.58 -5.43 -8.52
N GLY A 303 -9.70 -4.91 -9.02
CA GLY A 303 -10.57 -5.63 -9.95
C GLY A 303 -9.90 -5.76 -11.31
N ARG A 304 -10.06 -6.92 -11.96
CA ARG A 304 -9.64 -7.20 -13.35
C ARG A 304 -10.77 -7.92 -14.09
N PRO A 305 -10.75 -7.95 -15.43
CA PRO A 305 -11.65 -8.83 -16.17
C PRO A 305 -11.55 -10.27 -15.67
N GLY A 306 -12.68 -10.87 -15.28
CA GLY A 306 -12.76 -12.24 -14.76
C GLY A 306 -12.33 -12.44 -13.30
N GLY A 307 -12.10 -11.37 -12.52
CA GLY A 307 -11.88 -11.50 -11.07
C GLY A 307 -11.07 -10.36 -10.47
N TYR A 308 -10.05 -10.70 -9.69
CA TYR A 308 -9.21 -9.73 -8.98
C TYR A 308 -7.74 -10.14 -8.96
N TRP A 309 -6.89 -9.16 -8.68
CA TRP A 309 -5.53 -9.37 -8.20
C TRP A 309 -5.46 -8.96 -6.73
N LEU A 310 -4.93 -9.84 -5.89
CA LEU A 310 -4.58 -9.57 -4.51
C LEU A 310 -3.05 -9.57 -4.38
N ALA A 311 -2.49 -8.57 -3.71
CA ALA A 311 -1.11 -8.57 -3.29
C ALA A 311 -1.01 -8.26 -1.79
N TYR A 312 0.08 -8.66 -1.16
CA TYR A 312 0.38 -8.38 0.25
C TYR A 312 1.89 -8.51 0.52
N VAL A 313 2.35 -7.90 1.61
CA VAL A 313 3.70 -8.10 2.13
C VAL A 313 3.71 -9.40 2.93
N ALA A 314 4.65 -10.29 2.62
CA ALA A 314 4.87 -11.53 3.34
C ALA A 314 6.23 -11.48 4.04
N ARG A 315 6.29 -12.12 5.21
CA ARG A 315 7.50 -12.19 6.04
C ARG A 315 7.80 -13.62 6.42
N ALA A 316 9.08 -13.95 6.47
CA ALA A 316 9.52 -15.23 7.00
C ALA A 316 9.25 -15.24 8.50
N GLU A 317 8.83 -16.39 9.02
CA GLU A 317 8.77 -16.58 10.47
C GLU A 317 10.18 -16.32 11.03
N GLU A 318 10.31 -15.29 11.88
CA GLU A 318 11.59 -14.98 12.50
C GLU A 318 11.95 -16.21 13.33
N PRO A 319 13.10 -16.89 13.07
CA PRO A 319 13.48 -18.04 13.86
C PRO A 319 13.52 -17.57 15.29
N ALA A 320 12.64 -18.12 16.15
CA ALA A 320 12.53 -17.74 17.55
C ALA A 320 13.94 -17.61 18.09
N ARG A 321 14.39 -16.37 18.32
CA ARG A 321 15.77 -16.10 18.74
C ARG A 321 16.00 -17.02 19.90
N LYS A 322 16.83 -18.05 19.71
CA LYS A 322 17.27 -18.91 20.81
C LYS A 322 17.76 -17.92 21.84
N ALA A 323 17.04 -17.86 22.96
CA ALA A 323 17.20 -16.85 24.00
C ALA A 323 18.67 -16.50 24.06
N ALA A 324 19.00 -15.28 23.60
CA ALA A 324 20.37 -14.82 23.52
C ALA A 324 21.02 -15.21 24.84
N GLU A 325 22.08 -16.00 24.76
CA GLU A 325 22.87 -16.38 25.92
C GLU A 325 23.05 -15.12 26.75
N LYS A 326 22.51 -15.12 27.98
CA LYS A 326 22.60 -13.99 28.91
C LYS A 326 24.05 -13.50 28.85
N PRO A 327 24.32 -12.27 28.37
CA PRO A 327 25.68 -11.76 28.39
C PRO A 327 26.12 -11.77 29.85
N THR A 328 27.15 -12.54 30.15
CA THR A 328 27.63 -12.76 31.53
C THR A 328 28.40 -11.58 32.11
N ASP A 329 28.57 -10.50 31.34
CA ASP A 329 29.38 -9.36 31.75
C ASP A 329 28.51 -8.09 31.83
N GLY A 330 28.31 -7.62 33.06
CA GLY A 330 27.43 -6.50 33.44
C GLY A 330 27.89 -5.13 32.97
N ASN A 331 27.85 -4.89 31.66
CA ASN A 331 27.96 -3.56 31.08
C ASN A 331 26.60 -3.18 30.46
N GLU A 332 25.67 -2.74 31.33
CA GLU A 332 24.24 -2.58 31.03
C GLU A 332 23.88 -1.34 30.17
N ASP A 333 24.83 -0.51 29.75
CA ASP A 333 24.52 0.85 29.24
C ASP A 333 24.83 1.13 27.75
N THR A 334 25.09 0.12 26.90
CA THR A 334 25.40 0.39 25.47
C THR A 334 24.71 -0.50 24.42
N ALA A 335 23.85 -1.43 24.84
CA ALA A 335 23.12 -2.29 23.91
C ALA A 335 21.74 -1.72 23.59
N ALA A 336 21.68 -0.52 22.98
CA ALA A 336 20.53 -0.18 22.16
C ALA A 336 20.57 -1.16 20.98
N ALA A 337 19.89 -2.30 21.12
CA ALA A 337 19.79 -3.29 20.06
C ALA A 337 19.22 -2.56 18.84
N GLY A 338 20.06 -2.37 17.82
CA GLY A 338 19.63 -1.78 16.56
C GLY A 338 18.40 -2.52 16.04
N GLU A 339 17.48 -1.76 15.45
CA GLU A 339 16.28 -2.32 14.84
C GLU A 339 16.68 -3.45 13.88
N THR A 340 16.08 -4.62 14.08
CA THR A 340 16.38 -5.77 13.23
C THR A 340 15.54 -5.66 11.97
N ILE A 341 16.21 -5.39 10.86
CA ILE A 341 15.59 -5.33 9.55
C ILE A 341 15.23 -6.77 9.16
N THR A 342 13.93 -7.07 9.17
CA THR A 342 13.42 -8.39 8.79
C THR A 342 13.31 -8.50 7.27
N HIS A 343 13.54 -9.70 6.72
CA HIS A 343 13.29 -9.93 5.30
C HIS A 343 11.79 -9.91 5.00
N GLN A 344 11.39 -9.14 3.99
CA GLN A 344 10.01 -8.92 3.57
C GLN A 344 9.93 -8.95 2.04
N TRP A 345 8.92 -9.62 1.49
CA TRP A 345 8.70 -9.72 0.04
C TRP A 345 7.23 -9.56 -0.33
N LEU A 346 6.94 -9.32 -1.61
CA LEU A 346 5.56 -9.27 -2.10
C LEU A 346 5.11 -10.63 -2.59
N GLU A 347 3.93 -11.05 -2.17
CA GLU A 347 3.20 -12.15 -2.80
C GLU A 347 1.99 -11.64 -3.58
N VAL A 348 1.69 -12.31 -4.69
CA VAL A 348 0.54 -12.02 -5.55
C VAL A 348 -0.32 -13.26 -5.71
N VAL A 349 -1.64 -13.05 -5.69
CA VAL A 349 -2.65 -14.09 -5.84
C VAL A 349 -3.74 -13.64 -6.82
N PRO A 350 -3.94 -14.35 -7.94
CA PRO A 350 -5.09 -14.13 -8.80
C PRO A 350 -6.35 -14.74 -8.18
N LEU A 351 -7.41 -13.95 -8.12
CA LEU A 351 -8.73 -14.37 -7.67
C LEU A 351 -9.69 -14.42 -8.86
N ASP A 352 -10.71 -15.27 -8.77
CA ASP A 352 -11.87 -15.26 -9.67
C ASP A 352 -12.92 -14.22 -9.24
N GLU A 353 -14.02 -14.11 -9.97
CA GLU A 353 -15.12 -13.18 -9.68
C GLU A 353 -15.79 -13.42 -8.31
N SER A 354 -15.69 -14.63 -7.76
CA SER A 354 -16.20 -14.93 -6.41
C SER A 354 -15.20 -14.59 -5.31
N GLY A 355 -13.99 -14.17 -5.65
CA GLY A 355 -12.87 -13.98 -4.73
C GLY A 355 -12.19 -15.29 -4.33
N ALA A 356 -12.44 -16.39 -5.02
CA ALA A 356 -11.74 -17.65 -4.78
C ALA A 356 -10.34 -17.64 -5.42
N LEU A 357 -9.39 -18.30 -4.77
CA LEU A 357 -8.02 -18.39 -5.28
C LEU A 357 -7.99 -19.22 -6.58
N THR A 358 -7.46 -18.65 -7.65
CA THR A 358 -7.26 -19.38 -8.93
C THR A 358 -5.88 -20.00 -9.04
N SER A 359 -4.94 -19.59 -8.18
CA SER A 359 -3.65 -20.24 -7.98
C SER A 359 -3.18 -20.07 -6.54
N THR A 360 -2.12 -20.80 -6.16
CA THR A 360 -1.40 -20.52 -4.92
C THR A 360 -0.78 -19.13 -4.95
N PRO A 361 -0.63 -18.45 -3.80
CA PRO A 361 0.18 -17.23 -3.71
C PRO A 361 1.61 -17.46 -4.20
N ARG A 362 2.17 -16.45 -4.86
CA ARG A 362 3.53 -16.52 -5.42
C ARG A 362 4.32 -15.27 -5.05
N ALA A 363 5.55 -15.45 -4.58
CA ALA A 363 6.50 -14.36 -4.41
C ALA A 363 6.82 -13.74 -5.78
N VAL A 364 6.73 -12.42 -5.87
CA VAL A 364 7.07 -11.64 -7.07
C VAL A 364 8.28 -10.73 -6.87
N THR A 365 8.82 -10.68 -5.64
CA THR A 365 10.11 -10.06 -5.30
C THR A 365 11.00 -11.08 -4.59
N PRO A 366 12.32 -10.83 -4.47
CA PRO A 366 13.22 -11.71 -3.74
C PRO A 366 12.78 -11.87 -2.27
N LYS A 367 12.88 -13.09 -1.73
CA LYS A 367 12.48 -13.41 -0.35
C LYS A 367 13.46 -12.93 0.71
N ASP A 368 14.65 -12.55 0.30
CA ASP A 368 15.72 -11.91 1.06
C ASP A 368 15.74 -10.38 0.86
N GLY A 369 14.71 -9.81 0.24
CA GLY A 369 14.51 -8.36 0.14
C GLY A 369 13.93 -7.73 1.41
N HIS A 370 13.71 -6.42 1.36
CA HIS A 370 13.23 -5.60 2.47
C HIS A 370 12.12 -4.67 1.98
N VAL A 371 11.04 -5.26 1.47
CA VAL A 371 9.91 -4.49 0.93
C VAL A 371 9.16 -3.76 2.04
N LEU A 372 9.38 -2.45 2.17
CA LEU A 372 8.75 -1.62 3.21
C LEU A 372 7.34 -1.16 2.84
N ALA A 373 7.12 -0.85 1.56
CA ALA A 373 5.85 -0.34 1.09
C ALA A 373 5.70 -0.60 -0.41
N TYR A 374 4.46 -0.70 -0.86
CA TYR A 374 4.17 -0.96 -2.26
C TYR A 374 2.83 -0.40 -2.68
N ASP A 375 2.67 -0.34 -3.98
CA ASP A 375 1.41 -0.05 -4.61
C ASP A 375 1.20 -0.88 -5.87
N LEU A 376 -0.05 -0.95 -6.32
CA LEU A 376 -0.46 -1.69 -7.49
C LEU A 376 -1.45 -0.94 -8.38
N THR A 377 -1.41 -1.26 -9.66
CA THR A 377 -2.43 -0.87 -10.64
C THR A 377 -2.53 -1.94 -11.73
N LEU A 378 -3.54 -1.85 -12.59
CA LEU A 378 -3.62 -2.71 -13.76
C LEU A 378 -2.73 -2.19 -14.88
N ALA A 379 -1.92 -3.09 -15.44
CA ALA A 379 -1.26 -2.88 -16.71
C ALA A 379 -2.26 -2.94 -17.89
N GLY A 380 -1.79 -2.56 -19.08
CA GLY A 380 -2.63 -2.50 -20.29
C GLY A 380 -3.17 -3.85 -20.78
N ASP A 381 -2.57 -4.96 -20.34
CA ASP A 381 -2.96 -6.35 -20.68
C ASP A 381 -3.68 -7.06 -19.53
N ASP A 382 -4.28 -6.30 -18.60
CA ASP A 382 -4.91 -6.79 -17.36
C ASP A 382 -3.94 -7.52 -16.40
N GLY A 383 -2.63 -7.44 -16.69
CA GLY A 383 -1.58 -7.77 -15.74
C GLY A 383 -1.60 -6.83 -14.53
N LEU A 384 -0.96 -7.26 -13.46
CA LEU A 384 -0.76 -6.49 -12.26
C LEU A 384 0.61 -5.81 -12.31
N LEU A 385 0.63 -4.48 -12.39
CA LEU A 385 1.85 -3.70 -12.21
C LEU A 385 1.98 -3.35 -10.73
N LEU A 386 3.09 -3.73 -10.11
CA LEU A 386 3.44 -3.31 -8.76
C LEU A 386 4.65 -2.38 -8.80
N ALA A 387 4.65 -1.36 -7.95
CA ALA A 387 5.83 -0.58 -7.62
C ALA A 387 6.05 -0.66 -6.12
N PHE A 388 7.29 -0.83 -5.70
CA PHE A 388 7.61 -1.08 -4.31
C PHE A 388 8.92 -0.44 -3.92
N ARG A 389 9.01 -0.09 -2.63
CA ARG A 389 10.23 0.38 -1.99
C ARG A 389 10.90 -0.81 -1.32
N ASP A 390 12.15 -1.03 -1.68
CA ASP A 390 13.05 -2.00 -1.07
C ASP A 390 14.16 -1.21 -0.37
N ASP A 391 14.25 -1.31 0.94
CA ASP A 391 15.13 -0.48 1.76
C ASP A 391 15.59 -1.25 2.98
N ASP A 392 16.90 -1.54 3.01
CA ASP A 392 17.61 -2.24 4.07
C ASP A 392 18.40 -1.29 4.96
N THR A 393 18.11 0.01 4.89
CA THR A 393 18.77 0.99 5.74
C THR A 393 18.06 1.15 7.09
N PRO A 394 18.78 1.43 8.19
CA PRO A 394 18.15 1.64 9.48
C PRO A 394 17.12 2.78 9.46
N SER A 395 16.11 2.70 10.33
CA SER A 395 15.11 3.76 10.49
C SER A 395 15.73 5.15 10.63
N GLY A 396 15.19 6.10 9.87
CA GLY A 396 15.68 7.49 9.81
C GLY A 396 16.70 7.75 8.70
N SER A 397 17.15 6.73 7.98
CA SER A 397 17.90 6.89 6.74
C SER A 397 16.98 7.20 5.55
N ILE A 398 17.44 8.03 4.62
CA ILE A 398 16.74 8.38 3.37
C ILE A 398 17.20 7.47 2.22
N GLY A 399 17.33 6.17 2.51
CA GLY A 399 17.91 5.15 1.62
C GLY A 399 16.92 4.52 0.63
N GLY A 400 17.21 3.28 0.25
CA GLY A 400 16.34 2.43 -0.54
C GLY A 400 16.30 2.67 -2.04
N ARG A 401 15.55 1.80 -2.71
CA ARG A 401 15.28 1.85 -4.15
C ARG A 401 13.79 1.65 -4.40
N ILE A 402 13.27 2.35 -5.41
CA ILE A 402 11.94 2.07 -5.94
C ILE A 402 12.11 1.17 -7.14
N SER A 403 11.45 0.02 -7.09
CA SER A 403 11.43 -0.97 -8.15
C SER A 403 10.01 -1.20 -8.64
N ALA A 404 9.86 -1.77 -9.83
CA ALA A 404 8.59 -2.25 -10.33
C ALA A 404 8.67 -3.69 -10.84
N VAL A 405 7.55 -4.40 -10.76
CA VAL A 405 7.41 -5.76 -11.25
C VAL A 405 6.03 -5.93 -11.90
N LEU A 406 6.00 -6.66 -13.02
CA LEU A 406 4.78 -6.95 -13.75
C LEU A 406 4.39 -8.42 -13.58
N ALA A 407 3.29 -8.66 -12.87
CA ALA A 407 2.73 -9.99 -12.66
C ALA A 407 1.58 -10.28 -13.63
N ARG A 408 1.56 -11.50 -14.17
CA ARG A 408 0.52 -12.03 -15.05
C ARG A 408 0.09 -13.40 -14.54
N LEU A 409 -1.02 -13.91 -15.06
CA LEU A 409 -1.48 -15.27 -14.76
C LEU A 409 -0.43 -16.34 -15.07
N GLY A 410 0.41 -16.10 -16.09
CA GLY A 410 1.50 -17.02 -16.47
C GLY A 410 2.78 -16.89 -15.65
N GLY A 411 2.91 -15.89 -14.77
CA GLY A 411 4.13 -15.62 -14.01
C GLY A 411 4.41 -14.12 -13.85
N ALA A 412 5.46 -13.79 -13.10
CA ALA A 412 5.94 -12.43 -12.92
C ALA A 412 7.25 -12.19 -13.70
N SER A 413 7.46 -10.95 -14.14
CA SER A 413 8.76 -10.52 -14.63
C SER A 413 9.76 -10.43 -13.47
N GLU A 414 11.05 -10.32 -13.78
CA GLU A 414 12.03 -9.91 -12.78
C GLU A 414 11.74 -8.46 -12.33
N PRO A 415 11.91 -8.15 -11.04
CA PRO A 415 11.82 -6.77 -10.57
C PRO A 415 12.90 -5.90 -11.22
N ARG A 416 12.51 -4.68 -11.59
CA ARG A 416 13.40 -3.69 -12.17
C ARG A 416 13.49 -2.48 -11.28
N VAL A 417 14.71 -2.02 -11.01
CA VAL A 417 14.95 -0.75 -10.32
C VAL A 417 14.56 0.41 -11.24
N LEU A 418 13.67 1.28 -10.76
CA LEU A 418 13.25 2.50 -11.46
C LEU A 418 14.11 3.69 -11.03
N VAL A 419 14.32 3.85 -9.71
CA VAL A 419 15.11 4.93 -9.11
C VAL A 419 15.73 4.48 -7.79
N GLY A 420 16.87 5.07 -7.41
CA GLY A 420 17.62 4.75 -6.19
C GLY A 420 18.54 3.52 -6.31
N GLY A 421 19.18 3.18 -5.18
CA GLY A 421 20.14 2.08 -5.06
C GLY A 421 21.61 2.48 -5.26
N ASP A 422 22.52 1.56 -4.92
CA ASP A 422 23.94 1.72 -5.23
C ASP A 422 24.10 1.84 -6.74
N ARG A 423 24.92 2.80 -7.16
CA ARG A 423 25.18 3.11 -8.56
C ARG A 423 25.76 1.87 -9.25
N GLU A 424 24.89 1.05 -9.83
CA GLU A 424 25.32 0.03 -10.77
C GLU A 424 25.98 0.76 -11.94
N GLN A 425 27.13 0.26 -12.40
CA GLN A 425 28.00 0.99 -13.31
C GLN A 425 27.31 1.37 -14.63
N ASP A 426 26.21 0.67 -14.96
CA ASP A 426 25.39 0.81 -16.16
C ASP A 426 23.99 1.44 -15.90
N ALA A 427 23.67 1.83 -14.66
CA ALA A 427 22.39 2.46 -14.36
C ALA A 427 22.33 3.89 -14.93
N PRO A 428 21.17 4.32 -15.50
CA PRO A 428 21.02 5.67 -16.01
C PRO A 428 21.27 6.70 -14.89
N PRO A 429 21.84 7.88 -15.20
CA PRO A 429 22.24 8.86 -14.18
C PRO A 429 21.09 9.32 -13.26
N GLU A 430 19.84 9.18 -13.69
CA GLU A 430 18.63 9.47 -12.91
C GLU A 430 18.39 8.48 -11.76
N ALA A 431 18.90 7.23 -11.86
CA ALA A 431 18.81 6.24 -10.79
C ALA A 431 19.64 6.63 -9.56
N ALA A 432 20.64 7.50 -9.72
CA ALA A 432 21.45 8.02 -8.61
C ALA A 432 20.78 9.18 -7.84
N LEU A 433 19.60 9.63 -8.25
CA LEU A 433 18.85 10.65 -7.52
C LEU A 433 18.27 10.03 -6.24
N GLY A 434 18.58 10.65 -5.09
CA GLY A 434 17.98 10.27 -3.82
C GLY A 434 16.46 10.41 -3.90
N VAL A 435 15.74 9.29 -3.77
CA VAL A 435 14.28 9.23 -3.92
C VAL A 435 13.54 9.74 -2.68
N GLY A 436 14.28 10.18 -1.65
CA GLY A 436 13.76 10.51 -0.33
C GLY A 436 13.13 9.30 0.36
N ALA A 437 12.43 9.52 1.47
CA ALA A 437 11.70 8.49 2.22
C ALA A 437 10.29 8.18 1.67
N GLY A 438 9.97 8.66 0.46
CA GLY A 438 8.64 8.52 -0.14
C GLY A 438 8.24 7.08 -0.43
N VAL A 439 6.94 6.80 -0.33
CA VAL A 439 6.31 5.54 -0.76
C VAL A 439 5.84 5.69 -2.22
N PRO A 440 6.01 4.68 -3.08
CA PRO A 440 5.51 4.74 -4.44
C PRO A 440 3.98 4.68 -4.46
N ALA A 441 3.35 5.57 -5.23
CA ALA A 441 1.93 5.52 -5.56
C ALA A 441 1.77 5.27 -7.06
N LEU A 442 1.00 4.24 -7.42
CA LEU A 442 0.66 3.86 -8.78
C LEU A 442 -0.76 4.26 -9.12
N LEU A 443 -0.90 4.98 -10.23
CA LEU A 443 -2.19 5.44 -10.72
C LEU A 443 -2.41 4.90 -12.12
N PRO A 444 -3.64 4.49 -12.48
CA PRO A 444 -3.93 4.00 -13.82
C PRO A 444 -3.68 5.09 -14.87
N GLY A 445 -3.11 4.71 -16.01
CA GLY A 445 -2.90 5.59 -17.15
C GLY A 445 -3.97 5.41 -18.24
N VAL A 446 -3.65 5.88 -19.45
CA VAL A 446 -4.52 5.74 -20.62
C VAL A 446 -4.38 4.33 -21.19
N ARG A 447 -5.48 3.58 -21.25
CA ARG A 447 -5.52 2.29 -21.95
C ARG A 447 -5.69 2.53 -23.45
N GLY A 448 -4.68 2.19 -24.26
CA GLY A 448 -4.81 2.25 -25.72
C GLY A 448 -3.49 2.17 -26.48
N LYS A 449 -3.57 2.15 -27.82
CA LYS A 449 -2.43 2.12 -28.76
C LYS A 449 -1.70 3.48 -28.92
N GLY A 450 -2.01 4.47 -28.09
CA GLY A 450 -1.40 5.81 -28.19
C GLY A 450 -0.16 5.94 -27.32
N ASP A 451 0.54 7.07 -27.48
CA ASP A 451 1.73 7.45 -26.70
C ASP A 451 1.42 7.84 -25.23
N GLY A 452 0.25 7.45 -24.72
CA GLY A 452 -0.18 7.70 -23.35
C GLY A 452 0.58 6.86 -22.35
N ALA A 453 0.76 7.39 -21.13
CA ALA A 453 1.29 6.62 -20.02
C ALA A 453 0.36 5.43 -19.73
N ALA A 454 0.91 4.22 -19.56
CA ALA A 454 0.11 3.07 -19.17
C ALA A 454 -0.27 3.12 -17.69
N ALA A 455 0.62 3.69 -16.88
CA ALA A 455 0.41 4.04 -15.48
C ALA A 455 1.22 5.29 -15.14
N TRP A 456 0.93 5.91 -14.00
CA TRP A 456 1.75 6.97 -13.43
C TRP A 456 2.36 6.48 -12.11
N LEU A 457 3.63 6.81 -11.90
CA LEU A 457 4.33 6.66 -10.63
C LEU A 457 4.46 8.04 -9.98
N ALA A 458 3.90 8.20 -8.79
CA ALA A 458 4.11 9.37 -7.95
C ALA A 458 4.91 8.97 -6.69
N ILE A 459 5.85 9.82 -6.29
CA ILE A 459 6.61 9.64 -5.04
C ILE A 459 6.54 10.95 -4.28
N ALA A 460 5.75 10.96 -3.20
CA ALA A 460 5.65 12.09 -2.30
C ALA A 460 6.96 12.22 -1.50
N ASN A 461 7.47 13.45 -1.38
CA ASN A 461 8.68 13.74 -0.62
C ASN A 461 8.36 14.71 0.51
N ALA A 462 8.54 14.29 1.76
CA ALA A 462 8.28 15.15 2.93
C ALA A 462 9.08 16.47 2.90
N SER A 463 10.24 16.47 2.26
CA SER A 463 11.18 17.60 2.22
C SER A 463 11.03 18.47 0.96
N GLY A 464 10.19 18.06 0.01
CA GLY A 464 10.24 18.61 -1.35
C GLY A 464 8.94 18.43 -2.13
N PRO A 465 8.97 18.77 -3.43
CA PRO A 465 7.83 18.53 -4.30
C PRO A 465 7.63 17.03 -4.55
N THR A 466 6.37 16.64 -4.76
CA THR A 466 6.02 15.32 -5.26
C THR A 466 6.63 15.11 -6.63
N GLN A 467 7.32 13.99 -6.81
CA GLN A 467 7.89 13.61 -8.10
C GLN A 467 6.90 12.71 -8.85
N LEU A 468 6.81 12.90 -10.17
CA LEU A 468 5.90 12.17 -11.04
C LEU A 468 6.64 11.62 -12.26
N ALA A 469 6.30 10.40 -12.67
CA ALA A 469 6.78 9.79 -13.90
C ALA A 469 5.65 9.01 -14.59
N ALA A 470 5.65 9.03 -15.91
CA ALA A 470 4.85 8.10 -16.71
C ALA A 470 5.56 6.75 -16.77
N LEU A 471 4.78 5.67 -16.67
CA LEU A 471 5.24 4.30 -16.87
C LEU A 471 4.74 3.75 -18.21
N THR A 472 5.59 2.99 -18.88
CA THR A 472 5.22 2.17 -20.03
C THR A 472 4.35 0.99 -19.60
N ALA A 473 3.73 0.30 -20.55
CA ALA A 473 2.94 -0.92 -20.28
C ALA A 473 3.76 -2.06 -19.65
N ARG A 474 5.10 -1.96 -19.67
CA ARG A 474 6.03 -2.90 -19.04
C ARG A 474 6.44 -2.47 -17.63
N GLY A 475 5.95 -1.34 -17.12
CA GLY A 475 6.34 -0.78 -15.83
C GLY A 475 7.68 -0.04 -15.87
N GLU A 476 8.16 0.35 -17.05
CA GLU A 476 9.42 1.09 -17.22
C GLU A 476 9.13 2.59 -17.20
N LEU A 477 10.06 3.42 -16.73
CA LEU A 477 9.89 4.87 -16.85
C LEU A 477 9.91 5.28 -18.33
N ALA A 478 8.86 5.97 -18.78
CA ALA A 478 8.77 6.50 -20.16
C ALA A 478 9.61 7.78 -20.37
N GLY A 479 10.15 8.33 -19.28
CA GLY A 479 11.04 9.48 -19.20
C GLY A 479 11.62 9.55 -17.78
N GLY A 480 12.09 10.71 -17.33
CA GLY A 480 12.58 10.83 -15.96
C GLY A 480 11.47 11.01 -14.92
N LEU A 481 11.85 10.71 -13.68
CA LEU A 481 11.10 11.09 -12.48
C LEU A 481 11.41 12.56 -12.16
N HIS A 482 10.41 13.42 -12.21
CA HIS A 482 10.60 14.87 -12.07
C HIS A 482 9.57 15.49 -11.14
N ALA A 483 10.00 16.53 -10.42
CA ALA A 483 9.10 17.42 -9.71
C ALA A 483 8.22 18.19 -10.70
N GLU A 484 6.91 18.17 -10.50
CA GLU A 484 5.98 18.98 -11.29
C GLU A 484 5.57 20.23 -10.51
N PRO A 485 5.83 21.45 -11.04
CA PRO A 485 5.45 22.69 -10.37
C PRO A 485 3.94 22.77 -10.05
N ALA A 486 3.10 22.22 -10.93
CA ALA A 486 1.65 22.18 -10.73
C ALA A 486 1.22 21.23 -9.59
N LEU A 487 2.02 20.21 -9.28
CA LEU A 487 1.79 19.35 -8.12
C LEU A 487 2.27 20.02 -6.84
N GLY A 488 3.44 20.66 -6.85
CA GLY A 488 4.05 21.19 -5.63
C GLY A 488 4.16 20.07 -4.59
N ARG A 489 3.57 20.27 -3.41
CA ARG A 489 3.45 19.25 -2.34
C ARG A 489 2.17 18.42 -2.40
N GLY A 490 1.37 18.57 -3.44
CA GLY A 490 0.15 17.80 -3.64
C GLY A 490 0.43 16.35 -3.97
N GLU A 491 -0.48 15.47 -3.56
CA GLU A 491 -0.40 14.03 -3.78
C GLU A 491 -1.44 13.60 -4.82
N PRO A 492 -1.01 13.01 -5.95
CA PRO A 492 -1.92 12.34 -6.87
C PRO A 492 -2.56 11.11 -6.21
N ILE A 493 -3.88 11.13 -6.00
CA ILE A 493 -4.61 10.09 -5.25
C ILE A 493 -5.53 9.24 -6.12
N ALA A 494 -5.86 9.67 -7.34
CA ALA A 494 -6.58 8.88 -8.33
C ALA A 494 -6.25 9.36 -9.74
N ALA A 495 -6.51 8.52 -10.75
CA ALA A 495 -6.35 8.90 -12.14
C ALA A 495 -7.46 8.34 -13.02
N SER A 496 -7.80 9.13 -14.02
CA SER A 496 -8.60 8.76 -15.18
C SER A 496 -7.72 8.82 -16.43
N PRO A 497 -8.19 8.37 -17.59
CA PRO A 497 -7.46 8.55 -18.85
C PRO A 497 -7.17 10.02 -19.19
N GLU A 498 -7.93 10.98 -18.66
CA GLU A 498 -7.82 12.40 -19.04
C GLU A 498 -7.15 13.27 -17.96
N ALA A 499 -7.19 12.85 -16.70
CA ALA A 499 -6.78 13.69 -15.58
C ALA A 499 -6.35 12.90 -14.36
N LEU A 500 -5.44 13.49 -13.58
CA LEU A 500 -5.06 13.08 -12.24
C LEU A 500 -5.87 13.88 -11.22
N LEU A 501 -6.47 13.22 -10.23
CA LEU A 501 -7.00 13.87 -9.03
C LEU A 501 -5.86 14.03 -8.04
N VAL A 502 -5.65 15.26 -7.58
CA VAL A 502 -4.57 15.64 -6.68
C VAL A 502 -5.14 16.24 -5.40
N ALA A 503 -4.66 15.75 -4.26
CA ALA A 503 -4.94 16.27 -2.93
C ALA A 503 -3.84 17.23 -2.50
N HIS A 504 -4.19 18.48 -2.22
CA HIS A 504 -3.28 19.49 -1.70
C HIS A 504 -3.67 19.87 -0.28
N PRO A 505 -2.82 19.59 0.72
CA PRO A 505 -3.03 20.09 2.07
C PRO A 505 -3.14 21.62 2.08
N ALA A 506 -4.08 22.16 2.85
CA ALA A 506 -4.35 23.59 2.97
C ALA A 506 -4.82 23.93 4.39
N GLY A 507 -3.90 23.86 5.37
CA GLY A 507 -4.20 24.05 6.79
C GLY A 507 -5.19 23.01 7.31
N LYS A 508 -6.37 23.45 7.76
CA LYS A 508 -7.47 22.57 8.23
C LYS A 508 -8.35 22.01 7.12
N ALA A 509 -7.98 22.23 5.87
CA ALA A 509 -8.70 21.73 4.72
C ALA A 509 -7.80 20.92 3.79
N MET A 510 -8.44 20.15 2.93
CA MET A 510 -7.84 19.47 1.79
C MET A 510 -8.44 20.04 0.50
N LYS A 511 -7.59 20.54 -0.40
CA LYS A 511 -7.99 21.00 -1.73
C LYS A 511 -7.84 19.85 -2.72
N LEU A 512 -8.93 19.47 -3.36
CA LEU A 512 -8.98 18.45 -4.40
C LEU A 512 -9.04 19.15 -5.77
N GLY A 513 -7.97 19.02 -6.55
CA GLY A 513 -7.84 19.61 -7.88
C GLY A 513 -7.56 18.55 -8.94
N LEU A 514 -7.87 18.86 -10.20
CA LEU A 514 -7.50 18.00 -11.31
C LEU A 514 -6.29 18.56 -12.06
N LEU A 515 -5.39 17.68 -12.47
CA LEU A 515 -4.29 18.00 -13.37
C LEU A 515 -4.39 17.19 -14.66
N ARG A 516 -4.11 17.82 -15.79
CA ARG A 516 -3.84 17.16 -17.08
C ARG A 516 -2.35 17.08 -17.27
N CYS A 517 -1.83 15.88 -17.47
CA CYS A 517 -0.39 15.63 -17.60
C CYS A 517 -0.08 14.91 -18.91
N ALA A 518 0.97 15.34 -19.60
CA ALA A 518 1.54 14.64 -20.75
C ALA A 518 2.55 13.58 -20.31
N SER A 519 2.56 12.42 -20.96
CA SER A 519 3.45 11.29 -20.63
C SER A 519 4.94 11.61 -20.82
N THR A 520 5.25 12.49 -21.77
CA THR A 520 6.60 12.96 -22.05
C THR A 520 6.70 14.46 -21.82
N ALA A 521 7.88 14.91 -21.37
CA ALA A 521 8.19 16.33 -21.30
C ALA A 521 8.16 16.92 -22.72
N PRO A 522 7.58 18.11 -22.94
CA PRO A 522 7.68 18.77 -24.23
C PRO A 522 9.16 18.98 -24.56
N SER A 523 9.64 18.44 -25.68
CA SER A 523 11.00 18.71 -26.14
C SER A 523 11.13 20.20 -26.44
N ASN A 524 12.11 20.89 -25.83
CA ASN A 524 12.47 22.24 -26.25
C ASN A 524 12.83 22.19 -27.74
N LYS A 525 12.04 22.90 -28.57
CA LYS A 525 12.27 23.03 -30.01
C LYS A 525 13.23 24.16 -30.31
#